data_AF-A0A936DMU3-F1
#
_entry.id   AF-A0A936DMU3-F1
#
_cell.length_a   1.000
_cell.length_b   1.000
_cell.length_c   1.000
_cell.angle_alpha   90.00
_cell.angle_beta   90.00
_cell.angle_gamma   90.00
#
_symmetry.space_group_name_H-M   'P 1'
#
loop_
_entity.id
_entity.type
_entity.pdbx_description
1 polymer ?
#
loop_
_entity_poly.entity_id
_entity_poly.type
_entity_poly.pdbx_seq_one_letter_code
_entity_poly.pdbx_strand_id
1 'polypeptide(L)'
;MITKVKLLDHLKIVFLIYPLVLLYWNYIGDGNDLIEILPTLKQWNQPELYPKDFFLNYIKSIPLHERTVSLLFLSSLGAKTPWIMFLIHALFTCFLIIGVYNVVKLFISHNWIVVWVLIALFFVCPYTSVGNNEIYYNMPVASLFAKTFGVWAIYFLLSNQFYWFAICLIASSYFHPIVGLQLSILWFGSKLIHHLKTKSKAKIIYKSFLLYSIVTFPFYLILLYYTQAPHAHDHFLFDILEFRIGHHFLIEYCGILDILIYIVLVAFGLWYWNPKHKVLFYFYLLQGILLILYCIGTTVFHSEFILKFQWLKSTIWIEWFSLISIGAWIENYYSKKHYFRFLPGLTVGLYSIIIIMAFFKFNANNPRITEERLLGLWAKEHTPIDALFVVPPDFTYFKTNSERSGWVDFKAIAHHPQYLFPWYDRIHRIYNIDLSDRRNHIDLQNKANNQFKKISDETLLYLNKNQMVDFIILPIDADWHTEVLEVVYSTKNYRIFRFI
;
A
#
# COMPACT_ATOMS: atom_id res chain seq x y z
N MET A 1 -7.67 30.23 16.62
CA MET A 1 -6.29 30.62 16.94
C MET A 1 -5.44 29.36 16.81
N ILE A 2 -4.63 29.22 15.75
CA ILE A 2 -3.79 28.02 15.55
C ILE A 2 -2.61 28.15 16.52
N THR A 3 -2.65 27.40 17.62
CA THR A 3 -1.50 27.31 18.53
C THR A 3 -0.36 26.64 17.77
N LYS A 4 0.72 27.39 17.50
CA LYS A 4 1.96 26.79 16.96
C LYS A 4 2.41 25.71 17.94
N VAL A 5 2.43 24.46 17.48
CA VAL A 5 3.04 23.36 18.23
C VAL A 5 4.53 23.63 18.32
N LYS A 6 5.12 23.47 19.51
CA LYS A 6 6.55 23.62 19.71
C LYS A 6 7.29 22.42 19.11
N LEU A 7 8.45 22.65 18.49
CA LEU A 7 9.32 21.60 17.95
C LEU A 7 9.61 20.49 18.99
N LEU A 8 9.77 20.86 20.26
CA LEU A 8 9.98 19.91 21.35
C LEU A 8 8.82 18.89 21.49
N ASP A 9 7.58 19.32 21.25
CA ASP A 9 6.42 18.42 21.33
C ASP A 9 6.38 17.47 20.13
N HIS A 10 6.81 17.93 18.95
CA HIS A 10 7.01 17.06 17.78
C HIS A 10 8.07 15.99 18.03
N LEU A 11 9.21 16.38 18.61
CA LEU A 11 10.27 15.42 18.94
C LEU A 11 9.77 14.38 19.94
N LYS A 12 9.09 14.81 21.02
CA LYS A 12 8.53 13.91 22.02
C LYS A 12 7.59 12.87 21.40
N ILE A 13 6.67 13.30 20.52
CA ILE A 13 5.71 12.35 19.93
C ILE A 13 6.38 11.39 18.95
N VAL A 14 7.38 11.85 18.20
CA VAL A 14 8.15 10.97 17.29
C VAL A 14 8.94 9.93 18.09
N PHE A 15 9.69 10.36 19.11
CA PHE A 15 10.43 9.42 19.98
C PHE A 15 9.52 8.44 20.71
N LEU A 16 8.27 8.81 20.94
CA LEU A 16 7.29 7.97 21.59
C LEU A 16 6.63 6.95 20.64
N ILE A 17 6.25 7.37 19.43
CA ILE A 17 5.45 6.54 18.50
C ILE A 17 6.33 5.77 17.51
N TYR A 18 7.37 6.39 16.95
CA TYR A 18 8.13 5.76 15.87
C TYR A 18 8.86 4.48 16.30
N PRO A 19 9.53 4.40 17.47
CA PRO A 19 10.13 3.14 17.92
C PRO A 19 9.10 2.02 18.11
N LEU A 20 7.91 2.33 18.62
CA LEU A 20 6.84 1.34 18.73
C LEU A 20 6.38 0.85 17.36
N VAL A 21 6.22 1.77 16.41
CA VAL A 21 5.82 1.45 15.04
C VAL A 21 6.85 0.51 14.42
N LEU A 22 8.14 0.82 14.57
CA LEU A 22 9.22 -0.05 14.10
C LEU A 22 9.19 -1.43 14.74
N LEU A 23 9.03 -1.50 16.07
CA LEU A 23 9.01 -2.78 16.80
C LEU A 23 7.80 -3.64 16.43
N TYR A 24 6.62 -3.04 16.30
CA TYR A 24 5.38 -3.79 16.05
C TYR A 24 5.20 -4.16 14.58
N TRP A 25 5.58 -3.29 13.66
CA TRP A 25 5.38 -3.51 12.23
C TRP A 25 6.58 -4.14 11.53
N ASN A 26 7.77 -4.05 12.12
CA ASN A 26 9.06 -4.34 11.48
C ASN A 26 9.30 -3.49 10.22
N TYR A 27 10.55 -3.16 9.92
CA TYR A 27 10.89 -2.54 8.64
C TYR A 27 11.08 -3.59 7.54
N ILE A 28 10.45 -3.38 6.38
CA ILE A 28 10.68 -4.20 5.18
C ILE A 28 11.48 -3.37 4.17
N GLY A 29 12.73 -3.77 3.91
CA GLY A 29 13.69 -2.98 3.13
C GLY A 29 14.06 -3.51 1.76
N ASP A 30 13.68 -4.73 1.41
CA ASP A 30 14.17 -5.44 0.22
C ASP A 30 13.22 -6.51 -0.33
N GLY A 31 11.95 -6.51 0.08
CA GLY A 31 10.94 -7.44 -0.43
C GLY A 31 9.52 -6.89 -0.31
N ASN A 32 8.52 -7.78 -0.31
CA ASN A 32 7.11 -7.40 -0.37
C ASN A 32 6.84 -6.50 -1.61
N ASP A 33 6.14 -5.37 -1.49
CA ASP A 33 5.89 -4.45 -2.60
C ASP A 33 7.17 -3.81 -3.18
N LEU A 34 8.32 -3.91 -2.49
CA LEU A 34 9.60 -3.41 -3.01
C LEU A 34 10.17 -4.25 -4.16
N ILE A 35 9.61 -5.45 -4.42
CA ILE A 35 9.97 -6.27 -5.59
C ILE A 35 9.74 -5.52 -6.92
N GLU A 36 8.82 -4.56 -6.94
CA GLU A 36 8.54 -3.71 -8.11
C GLU A 36 9.41 -2.46 -8.18
N ILE A 37 10.16 -2.14 -7.11
CA ILE A 37 10.88 -0.88 -6.94
C ILE A 37 12.38 -1.11 -7.00
N LEU A 38 12.92 -1.95 -6.12
CA LEU A 38 14.35 -2.12 -5.98
C LEU A 38 15.01 -2.76 -7.21
N PRO A 39 14.46 -3.83 -7.81
CA PRO A 39 15.00 -4.38 -9.04
C PRO A 39 15.02 -3.35 -10.18
N THR A 40 13.99 -2.50 -10.30
CA THR A 40 13.95 -1.40 -11.27
C THR A 40 15.05 -0.36 -11.02
N LEU A 41 15.21 0.08 -9.77
CA LEU A 41 16.28 1.02 -9.39
C LEU A 41 17.68 0.46 -9.63
N LYS A 42 17.86 -0.86 -9.42
CA LYS A 42 19.10 -1.57 -9.73
C LYS A 42 19.33 -1.64 -11.24
N GLN A 43 18.31 -2.00 -12.02
CA GLN A 43 18.40 -2.06 -13.49
C GLN A 43 18.71 -0.69 -14.12
N TRP A 44 18.15 0.40 -13.59
CA TRP A 44 18.49 1.75 -14.07
C TRP A 44 19.96 2.11 -13.84
N ASN A 45 20.60 1.51 -12.84
CA ASN A 45 22.01 1.73 -12.53
C ASN A 45 22.94 0.78 -13.29
N GLN A 46 22.51 -0.46 -13.45
CA GLN A 46 23.22 -1.56 -14.10
C GLN A 46 22.27 -2.15 -15.15
N PRO A 47 22.22 -1.57 -16.36
CA PRO A 47 21.27 -1.96 -17.42
C PRO A 47 21.40 -3.43 -17.86
N GLU A 48 22.52 -4.06 -17.58
CA GLU A 48 22.81 -5.48 -17.81
C GLU A 48 22.04 -6.43 -16.87
N LEU A 49 21.54 -5.93 -15.74
CA LEU A 49 20.75 -6.74 -14.81
C LEU A 49 19.37 -7.06 -15.37
N TYR A 50 18.90 -8.26 -15.02
CA TYR A 50 17.55 -8.75 -15.34
C TYR A 50 17.21 -8.82 -16.84
N PRO A 51 18.12 -9.28 -17.73
CA PRO A 51 17.93 -9.16 -19.18
C PRO A 51 16.72 -9.95 -19.71
N LYS A 52 16.29 -11.00 -19.00
CA LYS A 52 15.16 -11.86 -19.38
C LYS A 52 13.93 -11.69 -18.46
N ASP A 53 13.91 -10.69 -17.58
CA ASP A 53 12.87 -10.57 -16.54
C ASP A 53 11.54 -10.11 -17.12
N PHE A 54 10.47 -10.82 -16.78
CA PHE A 54 9.16 -10.59 -17.39
C PHE A 54 8.54 -9.24 -17.01
N PHE A 55 8.56 -8.89 -15.72
CA PHE A 55 8.00 -7.62 -15.23
C PHE A 55 8.86 -6.43 -15.66
N LEU A 56 10.17 -6.49 -15.41
CA LEU A 56 11.07 -5.36 -15.64
C LEU A 56 11.19 -4.99 -17.12
N ASN A 57 11.26 -5.99 -18.01
CA ASN A 57 11.32 -5.72 -19.44
C ASN A 57 10.02 -5.11 -19.97
N TYR A 58 8.87 -5.47 -19.39
CA TYR A 58 7.60 -4.83 -19.74
C TYR A 58 7.58 -3.36 -19.32
N ILE A 59 7.81 -3.07 -18.03
CA ILE A 59 7.73 -1.71 -17.51
C ILE A 59 8.78 -0.77 -18.09
N LYS A 60 9.95 -1.29 -18.49
CA LYS A 60 11.02 -0.52 -19.15
C LYS A 60 10.55 0.13 -20.44
N SER A 61 9.59 -0.48 -21.15
CA SER A 61 9.03 0.08 -22.39
C SER A 61 8.06 1.25 -22.14
N ILE A 62 7.62 1.45 -20.90
CA ILE A 62 6.61 2.44 -20.54
C ILE A 62 7.29 3.69 -19.97
N PRO A 63 7.26 4.83 -20.68
CA PRO A 63 7.99 6.01 -20.24
C PRO A 63 7.40 6.65 -18.99
N LEU A 64 6.07 6.55 -18.80
CA LEU A 64 5.37 7.06 -17.63
C LEU A 64 4.28 6.10 -17.19
N HIS A 65 4.35 5.67 -15.94
CA HIS A 65 3.38 4.84 -15.24
C HIS A 65 3.20 5.33 -13.80
N GLU A 66 2.29 4.72 -13.05
CA GLU A 66 1.85 5.18 -11.73
C GLU A 66 2.96 5.17 -10.66
N ARG A 67 4.08 4.46 -10.90
CA ARG A 67 5.23 4.39 -9.99
C ARG A 67 6.40 5.27 -10.42
N THR A 68 6.37 5.88 -11.61
CA THR A 68 7.53 6.59 -12.20
C THR A 68 8.05 7.69 -11.30
N VAL A 69 7.19 8.53 -10.71
CA VAL A 69 7.64 9.60 -9.81
C VAL A 69 8.33 9.04 -8.57
N SER A 70 7.75 8.01 -7.96
CA SER A 70 8.34 7.35 -6.78
C SER A 70 9.71 6.77 -7.11
N LEU A 71 9.85 6.12 -8.27
CA LEU A 71 11.12 5.58 -8.74
C LEU A 71 12.15 6.68 -9.02
N LEU A 72 11.78 7.77 -9.68
CA LEU A 72 12.68 8.91 -9.94
C LEU A 72 13.13 9.59 -8.64
N PHE A 73 12.21 9.74 -7.67
CA PHE A 73 12.52 10.26 -6.34
C PHE A 73 13.51 9.36 -5.59
N LEU A 74 13.26 8.05 -5.57
CA LEU A 74 14.16 7.09 -4.91
C LEU A 74 15.51 7.00 -5.61
N SER A 75 15.52 7.03 -6.94
CA SER A 75 16.74 7.00 -7.76
C SER A 75 17.61 8.23 -7.49
N SER A 76 17.03 9.43 -7.43
CA SER A 76 17.76 10.68 -7.18
C SER A 76 18.39 10.76 -5.79
N LEU A 77 17.83 10.03 -4.82
CA LEU A 77 18.38 9.88 -3.47
C LEU A 77 19.38 8.73 -3.34
N GLY A 78 19.65 8.00 -4.43
CA GLY A 78 20.54 6.84 -4.40
C GLY A 78 19.99 5.67 -3.58
N ALA A 79 18.66 5.52 -3.48
CA ALA A 79 17.97 4.53 -2.66
C ALA A 79 18.03 3.09 -3.20
N LYS A 80 19.24 2.66 -3.59
CA LYS A 80 19.58 1.34 -4.09
C LYS A 80 20.06 0.41 -2.97
N THR A 81 20.50 1.01 -1.86
CA THR A 81 20.99 0.29 -0.68
C THR A 81 19.91 0.23 0.41
N PRO A 82 19.82 -0.87 1.17
CA PRO A 82 18.83 -1.02 2.23
C PRO A 82 18.86 0.10 3.29
N TRP A 83 20.06 0.61 3.63
CA TRP A 83 20.19 1.67 4.62
C TRP A 83 19.62 3.02 4.15
N ILE A 84 19.80 3.38 2.87
CA ILE A 84 19.19 4.60 2.34
C ILE A 84 17.66 4.45 2.29
N MET A 85 17.17 3.27 1.88
CA MET A 85 15.74 2.96 1.93
C MET A 85 15.17 3.05 3.36
N PHE A 86 15.93 2.60 4.36
CA PHE A 86 15.56 2.71 5.76
C PHE A 86 15.50 4.18 6.21
N LEU A 87 16.51 4.99 5.86
CA LEU A 87 16.52 6.42 6.20
C LEU A 87 15.35 7.17 5.56
N ILE A 88 14.99 6.85 4.31
CA ILE A 88 13.82 7.42 3.63
C ILE A 88 12.54 6.99 4.33
N HIS A 89 12.40 5.70 4.66
CA HIS A 89 11.26 5.20 5.44
C HIS A 89 11.13 5.90 6.78
N ALA A 90 12.23 6.04 7.52
CA ALA A 90 12.28 6.71 8.82
C ALA A 90 11.86 8.17 8.69
N LEU A 91 12.41 8.89 7.73
CA LEU A 91 12.09 10.29 7.48
C LEU A 91 10.60 10.48 7.20
N PHE A 92 10.03 9.71 6.26
CA PHE A 92 8.63 9.84 5.90
C PHE A 92 7.69 9.36 7.00
N THR A 93 8.05 8.31 7.74
CA THR A 93 7.25 7.85 8.88
C THR A 93 7.22 8.89 9.99
N CYS A 94 8.37 9.46 10.35
CA CYS A 94 8.44 10.56 11.32
C CYS A 94 7.62 11.77 10.84
N PHE A 95 7.74 12.12 9.56
CA PHE A 95 6.98 13.23 8.97
C PHE A 95 5.46 12.98 8.93
N LEU A 96 5.05 11.73 8.69
CA LEU A 96 3.66 11.28 8.79
C LEU A 96 3.14 11.39 10.23
N ILE A 97 3.88 10.88 11.23
CA ILE A 97 3.51 10.96 12.65
C ILE A 97 3.32 12.42 13.07
N ILE A 98 4.24 13.31 12.68
CA ILE A 98 4.13 14.75 12.97
C ILE A 98 2.90 15.36 12.29
N GLY A 99 2.67 15.04 11.02
CA GLY A 99 1.51 15.52 10.27
C GLY A 99 0.19 15.09 10.92
N VAL A 100 0.08 13.81 11.29
CA VAL A 100 -1.09 13.25 11.96
C VAL A 100 -1.29 13.94 13.31
N TYR A 101 -0.24 14.02 14.13
CA TYR A 101 -0.27 14.70 15.43
C TYR A 101 -0.78 16.14 15.29
N ASN A 102 -0.29 16.89 14.29
CA ASN A 102 -0.72 18.27 14.06
C ASN A 102 -2.20 18.38 13.70
N VAL A 103 -2.73 17.48 12.86
CA VAL A 103 -4.17 17.45 12.57
C VAL A 103 -4.99 17.11 13.80
N VAL A 104 -4.57 16.11 14.60
CA VAL A 104 -5.29 15.73 15.83
C VAL A 104 -5.32 16.90 16.82
N LYS A 105 -4.21 17.64 16.97
CA LYS A 105 -4.12 18.82 17.85
C LYS A 105 -5.00 20.00 17.43
N LEU A 106 -5.53 20.02 16.20
CA LEU A 106 -6.53 21.02 15.81
C LEU A 106 -7.89 20.80 16.50
N PHE A 107 -8.17 19.57 16.95
CA PHE A 107 -9.46 19.19 17.52
C PHE A 107 -9.39 18.73 18.97
N ILE A 108 -8.21 18.28 19.43
CA ILE A 108 -8.01 17.71 20.77
C ILE A 108 -6.90 18.48 21.47
N SER A 109 -7.20 19.03 22.65
CA SER A 109 -6.22 19.80 23.43
C SER A 109 -5.35 18.92 24.34
N HIS A 110 -5.92 17.84 24.88
CA HIS A 110 -5.33 16.99 25.90
C HIS A 110 -4.35 15.96 25.31
N ASN A 111 -3.07 16.09 25.68
CA ASN A 111 -1.97 15.35 25.05
C ASN A 111 -2.13 13.82 25.15
N TRP A 112 -2.67 13.27 26.24
CA TRP A 112 -2.86 11.83 26.36
C TRP A 112 -3.92 11.27 25.40
N ILE A 113 -4.98 12.03 25.15
CA ILE A 113 -6.01 11.61 24.18
C ILE A 113 -5.43 11.66 22.77
N VAL A 114 -4.59 12.66 22.47
CA VAL A 114 -3.87 12.74 21.20
C VAL A 114 -2.99 11.50 20.98
N VAL A 115 -2.24 11.08 22.01
CA VAL A 115 -1.43 9.86 21.98
C VAL A 115 -2.31 8.62 21.73
N TRP A 116 -3.47 8.52 22.38
CA TRP A 116 -4.39 7.40 22.17
C TRP A 116 -4.94 7.34 20.76
N VAL A 117 -5.30 8.48 20.16
CA VAL A 117 -5.73 8.55 18.76
C VAL A 117 -4.60 8.10 17.83
N LEU A 118 -3.35 8.49 18.10
CA LEU A 118 -2.19 8.03 17.34
C LEU A 118 -1.99 6.52 17.48
N ILE A 119 -2.10 5.98 18.70
CA ILE A 119 -1.97 4.53 18.93
C ILE A 119 -3.07 3.76 18.20
N ALA A 120 -4.32 4.20 18.33
CA ALA A 120 -5.43 3.58 17.61
C ALA A 120 -5.18 3.58 16.10
N LEU A 121 -4.74 4.71 15.54
CA LEU A 121 -4.48 4.83 14.11
C LEU A 121 -3.33 3.94 13.62
N PHE A 122 -2.21 3.87 14.35
CA PHE A 122 -1.01 3.18 13.89
C PHE A 122 -0.96 1.69 14.28
N PHE A 123 -1.76 1.23 15.25
CA PHE A 123 -1.66 -0.14 15.76
C PHE A 123 -2.97 -0.91 15.75
N VAL A 124 -4.13 -0.23 15.81
CA VAL A 124 -5.45 -0.87 15.88
C VAL A 124 -6.15 -0.84 14.52
N CYS A 125 -6.14 0.29 13.82
CA CYS A 125 -6.80 0.43 12.52
C CYS A 125 -6.18 -0.38 11.36
N PRO A 126 -4.86 -0.60 11.30
CA PRO A 126 -4.30 -1.49 10.28
C PRO A 126 -4.99 -2.86 10.33
N TYR A 127 -5.39 -3.37 9.15
CA TYR A 127 -6.24 -4.56 8.95
C TYR A 127 -7.70 -4.53 9.43
N THR A 128 -8.22 -3.43 9.99
CA THR A 128 -9.68 -3.32 10.29
C THR A 128 -10.41 -2.45 9.28
N SER A 129 -9.68 -1.94 8.28
CA SER A 129 -10.22 -1.01 7.31
C SER A 129 -10.90 -1.72 6.15
N VAL A 130 -11.99 -1.14 5.67
CA VAL A 130 -12.66 -1.66 4.48
C VAL A 130 -11.72 -1.53 3.29
N GLY A 131 -11.39 -2.67 2.70
CA GLY A 131 -10.45 -2.79 1.59
C GLY A 131 -8.98 -3.00 1.99
N ASN A 132 -8.68 -3.34 3.25
CA ASN A 132 -7.31 -3.55 3.76
C ASN A 132 -6.34 -2.41 3.40
N ASN A 133 -6.83 -1.17 3.47
CA ASN A 133 -6.05 0.02 3.14
C ASN A 133 -5.59 0.72 4.41
N GLU A 134 -4.35 1.19 4.45
CA GLU A 134 -3.78 1.69 5.72
C GLU A 134 -3.18 3.07 5.56
N ILE A 135 -3.25 3.94 6.58
CA ILE A 135 -2.54 5.22 6.53
C ILE A 135 -1.02 5.02 6.50
N TYR A 136 -0.53 3.99 7.19
CA TYR A 136 0.88 3.69 7.36
C TYR A 136 1.31 2.46 6.54
N TYR A 137 2.55 2.45 6.06
CA TYR A 137 3.22 1.27 5.52
C TYR A 137 4.62 1.17 6.11
N ASN A 138 5.04 -0.06 6.38
CA ASN A 138 6.32 -0.37 6.99
C ASN A 138 7.49 -0.46 5.98
N MET A 139 7.29 0.13 4.79
CA MET A 139 8.24 0.17 3.68
C MET A 139 8.09 1.49 2.89
N PRO A 140 9.17 1.98 2.25
CA PRO A 140 9.17 3.26 1.53
C PRO A 140 8.58 3.12 0.12
N VAL A 141 7.27 2.87 0.06
CA VAL A 141 6.49 2.76 -1.19
C VAL A 141 5.74 4.06 -1.52
N ALA A 142 5.30 4.18 -2.77
CA ALA A 142 4.49 5.29 -3.28
C ALA A 142 3.36 5.72 -2.33
N SER A 143 2.64 4.75 -1.74
CA SER A 143 1.55 4.99 -0.80
C SER A 143 2.01 5.68 0.49
N LEU A 144 3.17 5.34 1.06
CA LEU A 144 3.69 6.00 2.26
C LEU A 144 3.96 7.49 1.99
N PHE A 145 4.64 7.78 0.87
CA PHE A 145 4.95 9.15 0.46
C PHE A 145 3.68 9.96 0.21
N ALA A 146 2.76 9.41 -0.59
CA ALA A 146 1.53 10.08 -0.95
C ALA A 146 0.61 10.35 0.25
N LYS A 147 0.46 9.38 1.16
CA LYS A 147 -0.36 9.54 2.38
C LYS A 147 0.27 10.51 3.35
N THR A 148 1.61 10.54 3.46
CA THR A 148 2.33 11.57 4.23
C THR A 148 2.01 12.98 3.72
N PHE A 149 2.16 13.24 2.43
CA PHE A 149 1.79 14.54 1.87
C PHE A 149 0.28 14.81 1.92
N GLY A 150 -0.56 13.78 1.80
CA GLY A 150 -2.01 13.89 1.96
C GLY A 150 -2.42 14.36 3.36
N VAL A 151 -1.80 13.82 4.41
CA VAL A 151 -1.98 14.27 5.80
C VAL A 151 -1.57 15.73 5.97
N TRP A 152 -0.45 16.15 5.39
CA TRP A 152 -0.02 17.55 5.43
C TRP A 152 -0.94 18.48 4.63
N ALA A 153 -1.46 18.03 3.50
CA ALA A 153 -2.47 18.76 2.74
C ALA A 153 -3.71 19.00 3.62
N ILE A 154 -4.21 17.96 4.30
CA ILE A 154 -5.31 18.05 5.26
C ILE A 154 -5.01 19.10 6.34
N TYR A 155 -3.84 19.01 6.98
CA TYR A 155 -3.43 19.97 8.02
C TYR A 155 -3.47 21.42 7.52
N PHE A 156 -2.86 21.68 6.36
CA PHE A 156 -2.81 23.03 5.79
C PHE A 156 -4.19 23.53 5.39
N LEU A 157 -5.05 22.68 4.86
CA LEU A 157 -6.43 23.04 4.52
C LEU A 157 -7.22 23.45 5.77
N LEU A 158 -7.17 22.65 6.83
CA LEU A 158 -7.86 22.92 8.10
C LEU A 158 -7.26 24.15 8.81
N SER A 159 -5.98 24.43 8.57
CA SER A 159 -5.28 25.62 9.04
C SER A 159 -5.47 26.85 8.14
N ASN A 160 -6.32 26.79 7.11
CA ASN A 160 -6.57 27.85 6.12
C ASN A 160 -5.31 28.30 5.33
N GLN A 161 -4.31 27.44 5.20
CA GLN A 161 -3.10 27.65 4.41
C GLN A 161 -3.24 27.01 3.02
N PHE A 162 -4.07 27.62 2.19
CA PHE A 162 -4.54 27.03 0.93
C PHE A 162 -3.46 26.80 -0.13
N TYR A 163 -2.38 27.60 -0.13
CA TYR A 163 -1.25 27.41 -1.05
C TYR A 163 -0.48 26.12 -0.72
N TRP A 164 -0.11 25.95 0.56
CA TRP A 164 0.55 24.73 1.04
C TRP A 164 -0.33 23.49 0.92
N PHE A 165 -1.64 23.64 1.12
CA PHE A 165 -2.61 22.58 0.81
C PHE A 165 -2.49 22.10 -0.64
N ALA A 166 -2.48 23.02 -1.61
CA ALA A 166 -2.36 22.67 -3.03
C ALA A 166 -1.02 21.99 -3.32
N ILE A 167 0.10 22.52 -2.81
CA ILE A 167 1.44 21.93 -3.01
C ILE A 167 1.50 20.49 -2.47
N CYS A 168 1.04 20.26 -1.24
CA CYS A 168 1.07 18.92 -0.64
C CYS A 168 0.12 17.96 -1.38
N LEU A 169 -1.04 18.43 -1.85
CA LEU A 169 -1.98 17.61 -2.61
C LEU A 169 -1.44 17.25 -4.02
N ILE A 170 -0.73 18.18 -4.67
CA ILE A 170 0.00 17.95 -5.91
C ILE A 170 1.08 16.87 -5.68
N ALA A 171 1.91 17.03 -4.65
CA ALA A 171 2.94 16.05 -4.30
C ALA A 171 2.32 14.66 -4.03
N SER A 172 1.23 14.61 -3.27
CA SER A 172 0.48 13.37 -3.01
C SER A 172 0.03 12.68 -4.30
N SER A 173 -0.50 13.46 -5.25
CA SER A 173 -0.96 12.96 -6.56
C SER A 173 0.18 12.44 -7.42
N TYR A 174 1.32 13.10 -7.42
CA TYR A 174 2.47 12.62 -8.18
C TYR A 174 3.05 11.32 -7.62
N PHE A 175 3.15 11.20 -6.28
CA PHE A 175 3.64 9.96 -5.67
C PHE A 175 2.65 8.80 -5.84
N HIS A 176 1.35 9.04 -5.66
CA HIS A 176 0.32 8.04 -5.86
C HIS A 176 -0.96 8.69 -6.43
N PRO A 177 -1.18 8.60 -7.76
CA PRO A 177 -2.25 9.33 -8.47
C PRO A 177 -3.63 9.15 -7.85
N ILE A 178 -4.02 7.91 -7.55
CA ILE A 178 -5.35 7.63 -7.00
C ILE A 178 -5.56 8.25 -5.61
N VAL A 179 -4.55 8.23 -4.73
CA VAL A 179 -4.67 8.78 -3.37
C VAL A 179 -4.87 10.30 -3.44
N GLY A 180 -4.08 10.98 -4.26
CA GLY A 180 -4.21 12.43 -4.47
C GLY A 180 -5.54 12.80 -5.13
N LEU A 181 -5.97 12.04 -6.14
CA LEU A 181 -7.26 12.26 -6.81
C LEU A 181 -8.44 12.13 -5.84
N GLN A 182 -8.52 11.02 -5.10
CA GLN A 182 -9.58 10.79 -4.12
C GLN A 182 -9.63 11.92 -3.08
N LEU A 183 -8.47 12.29 -2.53
CA LEU A 183 -8.38 13.34 -1.52
C LEU A 183 -8.79 14.71 -2.08
N SER A 184 -8.42 15.01 -3.34
CA SER A 184 -8.83 16.25 -4.02
C SER A 184 -10.34 16.32 -4.23
N ILE A 185 -10.96 15.25 -4.72
CA ILE A 185 -12.43 15.16 -4.91
C ILE A 185 -13.13 15.40 -3.58
N LEU A 186 -12.70 14.71 -2.52
CA LEU A 186 -13.33 14.82 -1.21
C LEU A 186 -13.22 16.24 -0.65
N TRP A 187 -12.03 16.86 -0.67
CA TRP A 187 -11.89 18.20 -0.08
C TRP A 187 -12.48 19.32 -0.90
N PHE A 188 -12.22 19.35 -2.21
CA PHE A 188 -12.79 20.38 -3.07
C PHE A 188 -14.31 20.24 -3.15
N GLY A 189 -14.82 19.01 -3.27
CA GLY A 189 -16.26 18.74 -3.27
C GLY A 189 -16.93 19.15 -1.96
N SER A 190 -16.37 18.79 -0.81
CA SER A 190 -16.94 19.15 0.49
C SER A 190 -16.98 20.65 0.74
N LYS A 191 -15.91 21.36 0.34
CA LYS A 191 -15.86 22.82 0.44
C LYS A 191 -16.79 23.50 -0.56
N LEU A 192 -16.94 22.95 -1.77
CA LEU A 192 -17.90 23.44 -2.75
C LEU A 192 -19.34 23.30 -2.22
N ILE A 193 -19.72 22.14 -1.69
CA ILE A 193 -21.04 21.92 -1.07
C ILE A 193 -21.27 22.92 0.07
N HIS A 194 -20.27 23.09 0.95
CA HIS A 194 -20.36 24.06 2.04
C HIS A 194 -20.55 25.50 1.52
N HIS A 195 -19.75 25.90 0.54
CA HIS A 195 -19.81 27.21 -0.09
C HIS A 195 -21.19 27.48 -0.73
N LEU A 196 -21.73 26.52 -1.49
CA LEU A 196 -23.06 26.63 -2.09
C LEU A 196 -24.16 26.80 -1.04
N LYS A 197 -24.04 26.13 0.11
CA LYS A 197 -25.01 26.23 1.21
C LYS A 197 -24.91 27.53 2.00
N THR A 198 -23.71 28.10 2.18
CA THR A 198 -23.52 29.30 3.03
C THR A 198 -23.26 30.59 2.26
N LYS A 199 -23.13 30.53 0.92
CA LYS A 199 -22.75 31.67 0.05
C LYS A 199 -21.47 32.40 0.51
N SER A 200 -20.52 31.71 1.14
CA SER A 200 -19.30 32.33 1.71
C SER A 200 -18.38 32.86 0.60
N LYS A 201 -17.62 33.94 0.79
CA LYS A 201 -16.69 34.43 -0.26
C LYS A 201 -15.42 33.55 -0.36
N ALA A 202 -15.52 32.35 -0.91
CA ALA A 202 -14.43 31.37 -0.94
C ALA A 202 -13.43 31.55 -2.12
N LYS A 203 -13.07 32.79 -2.48
CA LYS A 203 -12.20 33.06 -3.65
C LYS A 203 -10.85 32.32 -3.62
N ILE A 204 -10.31 32.05 -2.43
CA ILE A 204 -8.99 31.43 -2.27
C ILE A 204 -9.02 29.93 -2.63
N ILE A 205 -10.15 29.22 -2.43
CA ILE A 205 -10.17 27.79 -2.71
C ILE A 205 -10.16 27.48 -4.21
N TYR A 206 -10.78 28.34 -5.02
CA TYR A 206 -10.75 28.23 -6.48
C TYR A 206 -9.34 28.41 -7.04
N LYS A 207 -8.51 29.25 -6.40
CA LYS A 207 -7.10 29.39 -6.79
C LYS A 207 -6.31 28.11 -6.52
N SER A 208 -6.51 27.50 -5.35
CA SER A 208 -5.87 26.21 -5.02
C SER A 208 -6.35 25.07 -5.90
N PHE A 209 -7.64 25.02 -6.22
CA PHE A 209 -8.20 24.07 -7.18
C PHE A 209 -7.59 24.26 -8.57
N LEU A 210 -7.55 25.49 -9.06
CA LEU A 210 -6.95 25.81 -10.36
C LEU A 210 -5.47 25.43 -10.42
N LEU A 211 -4.70 25.76 -9.38
CA LEU A 211 -3.28 25.38 -9.28
C LEU A 211 -3.11 23.85 -9.30
N TYR A 212 -3.88 23.14 -8.47
CA TYR A 212 -3.87 21.68 -8.44
C TYR A 212 -4.19 21.08 -9.81
N SER A 213 -5.28 21.54 -10.44
CA SER A 213 -5.75 21.02 -11.72
C SER A 213 -4.77 21.31 -12.85
N ILE A 214 -4.24 22.52 -12.98
CA ILE A 214 -3.27 22.85 -14.03
C ILE A 214 -2.02 21.96 -13.95
N VAL A 215 -1.53 21.71 -12.73
CA VAL A 215 -0.29 20.94 -12.53
C VAL A 215 -0.53 19.43 -12.70
N THR A 216 -1.62 18.89 -12.14
CA THR A 216 -1.85 17.44 -12.10
C THR A 216 -2.62 16.89 -13.29
N PHE A 217 -3.47 17.70 -13.95
CA PHE A 217 -4.31 17.22 -15.06
C PHE A 217 -3.50 16.65 -16.24
N PRO A 218 -2.41 17.30 -16.72
CA PRO A 218 -1.56 16.70 -17.76
C PRO A 218 -0.99 15.34 -17.34
N PHE A 219 -0.59 15.21 -16.08
CA PHE A 219 -0.08 13.94 -15.54
C PHE A 219 -1.15 12.84 -15.56
N TYR A 220 -2.38 13.14 -15.12
CA TYR A 220 -3.49 12.20 -15.20
C TYR A 220 -3.85 11.82 -16.63
N LEU A 221 -3.82 12.76 -17.58
CA LEU A 221 -4.07 12.48 -19.00
C LEU A 221 -3.03 11.52 -19.58
N ILE A 222 -1.75 11.72 -19.28
CA ILE A 222 -0.68 10.83 -19.75
C ILE A 222 -0.83 9.44 -19.12
N LEU A 223 -1.12 9.35 -17.82
CA LEU A 223 -1.38 8.06 -17.17
C LEU A 223 -2.60 7.36 -17.79
N LEU A 224 -3.68 8.09 -18.07
CA LEU A 224 -4.86 7.54 -18.72
C LEU A 224 -4.52 7.01 -20.11
N TYR A 225 -3.73 7.76 -20.89
CA TYR A 225 -3.29 7.35 -22.22
C TYR A 225 -2.52 6.03 -22.19
N TYR A 226 -1.54 5.87 -21.29
CA TYR A 226 -0.75 4.63 -21.22
C TYR A 226 -1.48 3.45 -20.56
N THR A 227 -2.50 3.72 -19.73
CA THR A 227 -3.30 2.67 -19.07
C THR A 227 -4.56 2.27 -19.85
N GLN A 228 -4.91 3.01 -20.91
CA GLN A 228 -5.95 2.65 -21.86
C GLN A 228 -5.29 2.04 -23.10
N ALA A 229 -5.30 0.71 -23.18
CA ALA A 229 -5.09 0.01 -24.44
C ALA A 229 -6.41 -0.66 -24.86
N PRO A 230 -6.71 -0.73 -26.18
CA PRO A 230 -7.82 -1.53 -26.66
C PRO A 230 -7.55 -3.00 -26.35
N HIS A 231 -8.52 -3.70 -25.78
CA HIS A 231 -8.45 -5.14 -25.54
C HIS A 231 -9.68 -5.82 -26.09
N ALA A 232 -9.50 -7.06 -26.57
CA ALA A 232 -10.55 -7.80 -27.27
C ALA A 232 -11.66 -8.34 -26.35
N HIS A 233 -11.47 -8.28 -25.02
CA HIS A 233 -12.40 -8.85 -24.05
C HIS A 233 -12.94 -7.76 -23.13
N ASP A 234 -14.24 -7.50 -23.24
CA ASP A 234 -14.98 -6.71 -22.27
C ASP A 234 -14.90 -7.46 -20.91
N HIS A 235 -14.43 -6.80 -19.85
CA HIS A 235 -14.32 -7.29 -18.46
C HIS A 235 -13.05 -8.04 -18.02
N PHE A 236 -12.09 -8.32 -18.90
CA PHE A 236 -10.90 -9.09 -18.50
C PHE A 236 -10.01 -8.39 -17.46
N LEU A 237 -9.90 -7.06 -17.51
CA LEU A 237 -9.13 -6.32 -16.50
C LEU A 237 -9.82 -6.39 -15.14
N PHE A 238 -11.15 -6.37 -15.13
CA PHE A 238 -11.92 -6.56 -13.90
C PHE A 238 -11.61 -7.91 -13.27
N ASP A 239 -11.74 -8.98 -14.07
CA ASP A 239 -11.51 -10.36 -13.67
C ASP A 239 -10.10 -10.59 -13.10
N ILE A 240 -9.07 -10.06 -13.77
CA ILE A 240 -7.69 -10.21 -13.26
C ILE A 240 -7.47 -9.44 -11.96
N LEU A 241 -8.00 -8.22 -11.84
CA LEU A 241 -7.85 -7.44 -10.61
C LEU A 241 -8.61 -8.09 -9.45
N GLU A 242 -9.78 -8.67 -9.72
CA GLU A 242 -10.53 -9.51 -8.79
C GLU A 242 -9.69 -10.70 -8.32
N PHE A 243 -9.14 -11.48 -9.28
CA PHE A 243 -8.27 -12.62 -9.01
C PHE A 243 -7.08 -12.24 -8.11
N ARG A 244 -6.29 -11.24 -8.50
CA ARG A 244 -5.03 -10.89 -7.81
C ARG A 244 -5.26 -10.21 -6.46
N ILE A 245 -6.16 -9.23 -6.41
CA ILE A 245 -6.27 -8.26 -5.29
C ILE A 245 -7.72 -7.82 -5.05
N GLY A 246 -8.71 -8.67 -5.32
CA GLY A 246 -10.14 -8.31 -5.17
C GLY A 246 -10.47 -7.66 -3.82
N HIS A 247 -9.84 -8.11 -2.74
CA HIS A 247 -10.00 -7.54 -1.39
C HIS A 247 -9.64 -6.04 -1.25
N HIS A 248 -8.85 -5.46 -2.15
CA HIS A 248 -8.57 -4.01 -2.15
C HIS A 248 -9.56 -3.19 -2.98
N PHE A 249 -10.35 -3.83 -3.83
CA PHE A 249 -11.18 -3.20 -4.87
C PHE A 249 -12.67 -3.51 -4.73
N LEU A 250 -13.02 -4.63 -4.12
CA LEU A 250 -14.35 -5.20 -4.14
C LEU A 250 -14.81 -5.44 -2.71
N ILE A 251 -16.00 -4.93 -2.40
CA ILE A 251 -16.57 -4.94 -1.04
C ILE A 251 -16.96 -6.35 -0.60
N GLU A 252 -17.24 -7.23 -1.55
CA GLU A 252 -17.60 -8.65 -1.39
C GLU A 252 -16.50 -9.47 -0.72
N TYR A 253 -15.25 -9.02 -0.84
CA TYR A 253 -14.09 -9.66 -0.24
C TYR A 253 -13.69 -9.04 1.10
N CYS A 254 -14.43 -8.05 1.61
CA CYS A 254 -14.17 -7.44 2.92
C CYS A 254 -14.83 -8.25 4.04
N GLY A 255 -14.19 -8.30 5.21
CA GLY A 255 -14.77 -8.94 6.38
C GLY A 255 -16.02 -8.22 6.86
N ILE A 256 -17.05 -8.98 7.25
CA ILE A 256 -18.31 -8.41 7.77
C ILE A 256 -18.03 -7.53 8.99
N LEU A 257 -17.10 -7.94 9.85
CA LEU A 257 -16.69 -7.17 11.02
C LEU A 257 -16.10 -5.81 10.62
N ASP A 258 -15.24 -5.77 9.60
CA ASP A 258 -14.61 -4.52 9.12
C ASP A 258 -15.65 -3.56 8.55
N ILE A 259 -16.62 -4.10 7.80
CA ILE A 259 -17.77 -3.33 7.28
C ILE A 259 -18.59 -2.74 8.45
N LEU A 260 -18.89 -3.53 9.48
CA LEU A 260 -19.64 -3.06 10.65
C LEU A 260 -18.89 -1.98 11.44
N ILE A 261 -17.59 -2.19 11.68
CA ILE A 261 -16.72 -1.20 12.33
C ILE A 261 -16.76 0.11 11.52
N TYR A 262 -16.60 0.02 10.20
CA TYR A 262 -16.63 1.17 9.32
C TYR A 262 -17.97 1.91 9.37
N ILE A 263 -19.11 1.21 9.31
CA ILE A 263 -20.44 1.83 9.42
C ILE A 263 -20.60 2.58 10.74
N VAL A 264 -20.17 1.99 11.86
CA VAL A 264 -20.21 2.63 13.18
C VAL A 264 -19.33 3.88 13.20
N LEU A 265 -18.11 3.81 12.64
CA LEU A 265 -17.21 4.95 12.55
C LEU A 265 -17.78 6.07 11.67
N VAL A 266 -18.41 5.75 10.53
CA VAL A 266 -19.08 6.71 9.66
C VAL A 266 -20.24 7.39 10.40
N ALA A 267 -21.12 6.60 11.03
CA ALA A 267 -22.28 7.12 11.76
C ALA A 267 -21.87 8.06 12.90
N PHE A 268 -20.88 7.64 13.69
CA PHE A 268 -20.34 8.46 14.77
C PHE A 268 -19.71 9.76 14.25
N GLY A 269 -18.90 9.67 13.19
CA GLY A 269 -18.29 10.84 12.57
C GLY A 269 -19.32 11.83 12.00
N LEU A 270 -20.35 11.36 11.31
CA LEU A 270 -21.45 12.20 10.83
C LEU A 270 -22.17 12.92 11.97
N TRP A 271 -22.51 12.19 13.04
CA TRP A 271 -23.14 12.76 14.23
C TRP A 271 -22.27 13.84 14.88
N TYR A 272 -20.97 13.57 15.06
CA TYR A 272 -20.05 14.48 15.74
C TYR A 272 -19.72 15.72 14.89
N TRP A 273 -19.40 15.53 13.61
CA TRP A 273 -18.93 16.61 12.74
C TRP A 273 -20.06 17.55 12.28
N ASN A 274 -21.31 17.09 12.23
CA ASN A 274 -22.45 17.91 11.80
C ASN A 274 -22.55 19.24 12.59
N PRO A 275 -22.57 19.24 13.94
CA PRO A 275 -22.60 20.50 14.70
C PRO A 275 -21.23 21.17 14.83
N LYS A 276 -20.11 20.45 14.66
CA LYS A 276 -18.76 20.96 15.01
C LYS A 276 -17.98 21.51 13.82
N HIS A 277 -18.05 20.87 12.66
CA HIS A 277 -17.23 21.25 11.50
C HIS A 277 -17.89 20.84 10.18
N LYS A 278 -18.68 21.75 9.60
CA LYS A 278 -19.54 21.47 8.43
C LYS A 278 -18.81 20.94 7.20
N VAL A 279 -17.56 21.34 6.97
CA VAL A 279 -16.77 20.81 5.85
C VAL A 279 -16.43 19.34 6.05
N LEU A 280 -16.10 18.92 7.27
CA LEU A 280 -15.83 17.52 7.58
C LEU A 280 -17.13 16.70 7.53
N PHE A 281 -18.25 17.28 7.96
CA PHE A 281 -19.55 16.64 7.77
C PHE A 281 -19.85 16.36 6.29
N TYR A 282 -19.66 17.33 5.39
CA TYR A 282 -19.83 17.10 3.96
C TYR A 282 -18.79 16.15 3.36
N PHE A 283 -17.59 16.09 3.95
CA PHE A 283 -16.56 15.10 3.59
C PHE A 283 -17.05 13.67 3.81
N TYR A 284 -17.66 13.40 4.96
CA TYR A 284 -18.25 12.09 5.24
C TYR A 284 -19.41 11.77 4.30
N LEU A 285 -20.32 12.72 4.09
CA LEU A 285 -21.45 12.51 3.18
C LEU A 285 -20.99 12.24 1.75
N LEU A 286 -20.08 13.06 1.23
CA LEU A 286 -19.56 12.90 -0.13
C LEU A 286 -18.81 11.58 -0.29
N GLN A 287 -17.98 11.21 0.68
CA GLN A 287 -17.28 9.93 0.64
C GLN A 287 -18.26 8.75 0.65
N GLY A 288 -19.28 8.78 1.51
CA GLY A 288 -20.28 7.72 1.61
C GLY A 288 -21.11 7.56 0.34
N ILE A 289 -21.54 8.68 -0.27
CA ILE A 289 -22.26 8.67 -1.55
C ILE A 289 -21.37 8.07 -2.66
N LEU A 290 -20.12 8.53 -2.77
CA LEU A 290 -19.19 8.03 -3.79
C LEU A 290 -18.82 6.56 -3.55
N LEU A 291 -18.77 6.10 -2.29
CA LEU A 291 -18.55 4.70 -1.95
C LEU A 291 -19.74 3.84 -2.36
N ILE A 292 -20.98 4.27 -2.12
CA ILE A 292 -22.18 3.56 -2.58
C ILE A 292 -22.19 3.48 -4.12
N LEU A 293 -21.91 4.60 -4.80
CA LEU A 293 -21.82 4.61 -6.27
C LEU A 293 -20.71 3.70 -6.79
N TYR A 294 -19.56 3.67 -6.11
CA TYR A 294 -18.47 2.77 -6.43
C TYR A 294 -18.90 1.31 -6.30
N CYS A 295 -19.48 0.92 -5.15
CA CYS A 295 -19.95 -0.45 -4.93
C CYS A 295 -21.02 -0.85 -5.96
N ILE A 296 -22.00 0.02 -6.25
CA ILE A 296 -22.98 -0.26 -7.31
C ILE A 296 -22.28 -0.43 -8.67
N GLY A 297 -21.33 0.45 -8.99
CA GLY A 297 -20.55 0.41 -10.22
C GLY A 297 -19.71 -0.86 -10.39
N THR A 298 -19.11 -1.37 -9.32
CA THR A 298 -18.28 -2.58 -9.35
C THR A 298 -19.11 -3.85 -9.24
N THR A 299 -20.07 -3.91 -8.33
CA THR A 299 -20.85 -5.13 -8.01
C THR A 299 -22.00 -5.36 -8.99
N VAL A 300 -22.73 -4.31 -9.38
CA VAL A 300 -23.91 -4.45 -10.25
C VAL A 300 -23.49 -4.32 -11.72
N PHE A 301 -22.70 -3.29 -12.03
CA PHE A 301 -22.34 -2.97 -13.40
C PHE A 301 -21.00 -3.55 -13.88
N HIS A 302 -20.20 -4.18 -13.00
CA HIS A 302 -18.89 -4.76 -13.33
C HIS A 302 -17.99 -3.79 -14.12
N SER A 303 -18.05 -2.49 -13.79
CA SER A 303 -17.41 -1.43 -14.55
C SER A 303 -15.92 -1.36 -14.26
N GLU A 304 -15.09 -1.73 -15.23
CA GLU A 304 -13.62 -1.58 -15.17
C GLU A 304 -13.19 -0.13 -14.93
N PHE A 305 -13.90 0.83 -15.55
CA PHE A 305 -13.62 2.24 -15.39
C PHE A 305 -13.79 2.68 -13.93
N ILE A 306 -14.90 2.28 -13.30
CA ILE A 306 -15.15 2.59 -11.89
C ILE A 306 -14.14 1.87 -11.00
N LEU A 307 -13.84 0.60 -11.27
CA LEU A 307 -12.89 -0.23 -10.52
C LEU A 307 -11.52 0.46 -10.38
N LYS A 308 -11.02 1.10 -11.46
CA LYS A 308 -9.73 1.83 -11.49
C LYS A 308 -9.63 2.97 -10.47
N PHE A 309 -10.75 3.53 -9.99
CA PHE A 309 -10.73 4.56 -8.95
C PHE A 309 -10.38 4.02 -7.56
N GLN A 310 -10.48 2.70 -7.33
CA GLN A 310 -10.12 2.03 -6.07
C GLN A 310 -10.73 2.73 -4.84
N TRP A 311 -12.02 3.09 -4.90
CA TRP A 311 -12.60 4.03 -3.95
C TRP A 311 -12.61 3.53 -2.50
N LEU A 312 -12.52 2.21 -2.27
CA LEU A 312 -12.31 1.64 -0.94
C LEU A 312 -11.07 2.24 -0.25
N LYS A 313 -10.03 2.68 -0.97
CA LYS A 313 -8.87 3.38 -0.38
C LYS A 313 -9.22 4.67 0.37
N SER A 314 -10.36 5.29 0.07
CA SER A 314 -10.79 6.52 0.73
C SER A 314 -11.29 6.32 2.16
N THR A 315 -11.61 5.07 2.55
CA THR A 315 -12.16 4.71 3.87
C THR A 315 -11.19 5.05 5.00
N ILE A 316 -9.88 4.97 4.75
CA ILE A 316 -8.81 5.29 5.71
C ILE A 316 -8.92 6.71 6.27
N TRP A 317 -9.42 7.66 5.45
CA TRP A 317 -9.59 9.05 5.86
C TRP A 317 -10.78 9.20 6.82
N ILE A 318 -11.86 8.45 6.57
CA ILE A 318 -13.04 8.41 7.43
C ILE A 318 -12.69 7.78 8.75
N GLU A 319 -12.03 6.62 8.76
CA GLU A 319 -11.61 5.96 9.99
C GLU A 319 -10.74 6.88 10.86
N TRP A 320 -9.76 7.54 10.24
CA TRP A 320 -8.90 8.48 10.96
C TRP A 320 -9.66 9.67 11.54
N PHE A 321 -10.52 10.34 10.75
CA PHE A 321 -11.34 11.43 11.29
C PHE A 321 -12.36 10.95 12.33
N SER A 322 -12.78 9.69 12.27
CA SER A 322 -13.70 9.11 13.25
C SER A 322 -12.97 8.87 14.56
N LEU A 323 -11.73 8.39 14.55
CA LEU A 323 -10.89 8.34 15.75
C LEU A 323 -10.67 9.73 16.37
N ILE A 324 -10.43 10.75 15.55
CA ILE A 324 -10.33 12.14 16.03
C ILE A 324 -11.65 12.58 16.69
N SER A 325 -12.78 12.29 16.06
CA SER A 325 -14.10 12.66 16.60
C SER A 325 -14.40 11.96 17.93
N ILE A 326 -14.04 10.68 18.06
CA ILE A 326 -14.18 9.90 19.30
C ILE A 326 -13.28 10.49 20.38
N GLY A 327 -12.00 10.74 20.08
CA GLY A 327 -11.07 11.35 21.02
C GLY A 327 -11.53 12.73 21.50
N ALA A 328 -12.00 13.57 20.59
CA ALA A 328 -12.50 14.91 20.92
C ALA A 328 -13.83 14.85 21.71
N TRP A 329 -14.70 13.87 21.45
CA TRP A 329 -15.88 13.63 22.27
C TRP A 329 -15.52 13.18 23.70
N ILE A 330 -14.57 12.24 23.84
CA ILE A 330 -14.03 11.80 25.14
C ILE A 330 -13.45 12.99 25.91
N GLU A 331 -12.65 13.84 25.26
CA GLU A 331 -12.10 15.04 25.89
C GLU A 331 -13.20 15.95 26.46
N ASN A 332 -14.23 16.25 25.66
CA ASN A 332 -15.33 17.11 26.08
C ASN A 332 -16.19 16.49 27.19
N TYR A 333 -16.36 15.16 27.20
CA TYR A 333 -17.12 14.46 28.22
C TYR A 333 -16.36 14.37 29.55
N TYR A 334 -15.08 14.01 29.48
CA TYR A 334 -14.28 13.76 30.68
C TYR A 334 -13.66 15.04 31.26
N SER A 335 -13.45 16.12 30.49
CA SER A 335 -12.93 17.44 30.98
C SER A 335 -13.70 17.98 32.19
N LYS A 336 -14.93 17.50 32.40
CA LYS A 336 -15.79 17.83 33.53
C LYS A 336 -15.59 16.96 34.79
N LYS A 337 -14.72 15.94 34.76
CA LYS A 337 -14.56 14.93 35.81
C LYS A 337 -13.08 14.62 36.09
N HIS A 338 -12.71 14.28 37.34
CA HIS A 338 -11.32 14.03 37.77
C HIS A 338 -10.65 12.75 37.22
N TYR A 339 -11.22 12.06 36.22
CA TYR A 339 -10.73 10.75 35.74
C TYR A 339 -9.42 10.82 34.93
N PHE A 340 -8.97 12.01 34.50
CA PHE A 340 -7.73 12.17 33.72
C PHE A 340 -6.46 11.72 34.44
N ARG A 341 -6.48 11.65 35.77
CA ARG A 341 -5.32 11.21 36.57
C ARG A 341 -4.88 9.78 36.25
N PHE A 342 -5.77 8.94 35.70
CA PHE A 342 -5.47 7.54 35.38
C PHE A 342 -5.03 7.31 33.93
N LEU A 343 -5.21 8.29 33.03
CA LEU A 343 -4.83 8.14 31.61
C LEU A 343 -3.34 7.83 31.41
N PRO A 344 -2.39 8.44 32.14
CA PRO A 344 -0.98 8.08 31.99
C PRO A 344 -0.73 6.60 32.29
N GLY A 345 -1.32 6.06 33.38
CA GLY A 345 -1.18 4.65 33.75
C GLY A 345 -1.77 3.69 32.72
N LEU A 346 -2.96 4.00 32.20
CA LEU A 346 -3.56 3.24 31.09
C LEU A 346 -2.74 3.32 29.81
N THR A 347 -2.13 4.47 29.53
CA THR A 347 -1.22 4.64 28.40
C THR A 347 -0.03 3.72 28.57
N VAL A 348 0.66 3.75 29.72
CA VAL A 348 1.78 2.84 30.00
C VAL A 348 1.37 1.37 29.82
N GLY A 349 0.19 0.97 30.32
CA GLY A 349 -0.35 -0.38 30.09
C GLY A 349 -0.51 -0.73 28.62
N LEU A 350 -1.08 0.16 27.80
CA LEU A 350 -1.20 -0.02 26.35
C LEU A 350 0.17 -0.14 25.67
N TYR A 351 1.16 0.67 26.07
CA TYR A 351 2.53 0.57 25.56
C TYR A 351 3.13 -0.79 25.90
N SER A 352 3.00 -1.25 27.14
CA SER A 352 3.47 -2.56 27.56
C SER A 352 2.83 -3.67 26.72
N ILE A 353 1.51 -3.59 26.46
CA ILE A 353 0.82 -4.56 25.60
C ILE A 353 1.37 -4.53 24.18
N ILE A 354 1.54 -3.35 23.57
CA ILE A 354 2.11 -3.22 22.21
C ILE A 354 3.52 -3.79 22.14
N ILE A 355 4.36 -3.50 23.14
CA ILE A 355 5.72 -4.02 23.22
C ILE A 355 5.70 -5.54 23.36
N ILE A 356 4.85 -6.08 24.23
CA ILE A 356 4.68 -7.54 24.40
C ILE A 356 4.22 -8.19 23.09
N MET A 357 3.19 -7.64 22.44
CA MET A 357 2.72 -8.12 21.14
C MET A 357 3.82 -8.02 20.07
N ALA A 358 4.58 -6.93 20.05
CA ALA A 358 5.71 -6.74 19.15
C ALA A 358 6.79 -7.81 19.39
N PHE A 359 7.12 -8.13 20.65
CA PHE A 359 8.07 -9.21 20.97
C PHE A 359 7.55 -10.57 20.54
N PHE A 360 6.27 -10.89 20.77
CA PHE A 360 5.68 -12.14 20.29
C PHE A 360 5.72 -12.22 18.75
N LYS A 361 5.35 -11.14 18.07
CA LYS A 361 5.37 -11.04 16.60
C LYS A 361 6.78 -11.10 16.05
N PHE A 362 7.75 -10.46 16.70
CA PHE A 362 9.17 -10.50 16.32
C PHE A 362 9.73 -11.92 16.48
N ASN A 363 9.39 -12.63 17.56
CA ASN A 363 9.80 -14.02 17.75
C ASN A 363 9.15 -14.98 16.74
N ALA A 364 7.88 -14.76 16.40
CA ALA A 364 7.15 -15.56 15.41
C ALA A 364 7.66 -15.32 13.97
N ASN A 365 7.98 -14.06 13.64
CA ASN A 365 8.40 -13.64 12.30
C ASN A 365 9.92 -13.43 12.19
N ASN A 366 10.72 -13.94 13.14
CA ASN A 366 12.16 -13.64 13.23
C ASN A 366 12.88 -14.00 11.93
N PRO A 367 13.34 -13.00 11.15
CA PRO A 367 14.08 -13.26 9.94
C PRO A 367 15.56 -13.33 10.33
N ARG A 368 16.01 -14.50 10.81
CA ARG A 368 17.27 -15.00 10.24
C ARG A 368 17.14 -14.84 8.73
N ILE A 369 18.18 -14.34 8.03
CA ILE A 369 18.21 -14.18 6.57
C ILE A 369 17.25 -15.20 5.97
N THR A 370 16.10 -14.72 5.49
CA THR A 370 15.04 -15.64 5.07
C THR A 370 15.68 -16.61 4.09
N GLU A 371 15.28 -17.87 4.09
CA GLU A 371 15.90 -18.84 3.18
C GLU A 371 15.88 -18.34 1.74
N GLU A 372 14.83 -17.61 1.38
CA GLU A 372 14.73 -16.82 0.16
C GLU A 372 15.92 -15.88 -0.09
N ARG A 373 16.35 -15.08 0.90
CA ARG A 373 17.54 -14.23 0.78
C ARG A 373 18.81 -15.05 0.66
N LEU A 374 18.95 -16.18 1.38
CA LEU A 374 20.12 -17.07 1.24
C LEU A 374 20.20 -17.66 -0.18
N LEU A 375 19.08 -18.14 -0.71
CA LEU A 375 18.96 -18.62 -2.09
C LEU A 375 19.31 -17.50 -3.08
N GLY A 376 18.82 -16.28 -2.83
CA GLY A 376 19.11 -15.12 -3.66
C GLY A 376 20.60 -14.76 -3.69
N LEU A 377 21.24 -14.66 -2.53
CA LEU A 377 22.67 -14.38 -2.42
C LEU A 377 23.51 -15.47 -3.12
N TRP A 378 23.16 -16.75 -2.91
CA TRP A 378 23.81 -17.84 -3.62
C TRP A 378 23.67 -17.71 -5.13
N ALA A 379 22.46 -17.45 -5.64
CA ALA A 379 22.19 -17.30 -7.07
C ALA A 379 22.98 -16.13 -7.67
N LYS A 380 23.11 -15.02 -6.94
CA LYS A 380 23.91 -13.86 -7.35
C LYS A 380 25.39 -14.22 -7.55
N GLU A 381 25.93 -15.11 -6.73
CA GLU A 381 27.34 -15.52 -6.77
C GLU A 381 27.62 -16.65 -7.77
N HIS A 382 26.67 -17.57 -7.99
CA HIS A 382 26.92 -18.85 -8.66
C HIS A 382 26.23 -19.00 -10.01
N THR A 383 25.38 -18.07 -10.44
CA THR A 383 24.68 -18.15 -11.73
C THR A 383 25.03 -16.99 -12.66
N PRO A 384 24.98 -17.18 -14.00
CA PRO A 384 25.13 -16.09 -14.95
C PRO A 384 24.13 -14.96 -14.72
N ILE A 385 24.50 -13.72 -15.07
CA ILE A 385 23.62 -12.54 -14.91
C ILE A 385 22.30 -12.67 -15.66
N ASP A 386 22.29 -13.40 -16.77
CA ASP A 386 21.14 -13.64 -17.62
C ASP A 386 20.36 -14.91 -17.24
N ALA A 387 20.69 -15.55 -16.11
CA ALA A 387 19.95 -16.69 -15.61
C ALA A 387 18.49 -16.33 -15.31
N LEU A 388 17.58 -17.19 -15.78
CA LEU A 388 16.14 -17.07 -15.62
C LEU A 388 15.62 -18.07 -14.60
N PHE A 389 14.95 -17.55 -13.57
CA PHE A 389 14.44 -18.32 -12.45
C PHE A 389 12.91 -18.41 -12.44
N VAL A 390 12.39 -19.57 -12.03
CA VAL A 390 11.03 -19.73 -11.50
C VAL A 390 11.14 -19.93 -9.99
N VAL A 391 10.35 -19.17 -9.23
CA VAL A 391 10.39 -19.14 -7.76
C VAL A 391 9.02 -19.42 -7.16
N PRO A 392 8.94 -19.83 -5.88
CA PRO A 392 7.67 -19.93 -5.16
C PRO A 392 6.85 -18.62 -5.22
N PRO A 393 5.51 -18.70 -5.19
CA PRO A 393 4.66 -17.52 -5.37
C PRO A 393 4.73 -16.54 -4.19
N ASP A 394 5.15 -16.97 -3.01
CA ASP A 394 5.35 -16.12 -1.83
C ASP A 394 6.73 -15.43 -1.79
N PHE A 395 7.62 -15.75 -2.73
CA PHE A 395 8.94 -15.14 -2.80
C PHE A 395 8.83 -13.69 -3.27
N THR A 396 9.28 -12.76 -2.43
CA THR A 396 9.28 -11.32 -2.72
C THR A 396 10.63 -10.63 -2.54
N TYR A 397 11.61 -11.32 -1.97
CA TYR A 397 12.97 -10.87 -1.70
C TYR A 397 13.99 -11.42 -2.72
N PHE A 398 13.71 -12.56 -3.36
CA PHE A 398 14.67 -13.30 -4.18
C PHE A 398 15.19 -12.46 -5.33
N LYS A 399 14.32 -11.84 -6.13
CA LYS A 399 14.72 -11.01 -7.28
C LYS A 399 15.66 -9.88 -6.86
N THR A 400 15.30 -9.18 -5.79
CA THR A 400 16.10 -8.07 -5.27
C THR A 400 17.48 -8.54 -4.81
N ASN A 401 17.59 -9.70 -4.17
CA ASN A 401 18.84 -10.19 -3.60
C ASN A 401 19.72 -10.96 -4.60
N SER A 402 19.09 -11.71 -5.51
CA SER A 402 19.77 -12.47 -6.58
C SER A 402 20.28 -11.59 -7.70
N GLU A 403 19.61 -10.47 -7.99
CA GLU A 403 19.87 -9.70 -9.20
C GLU A 403 19.81 -10.58 -10.46
N ARG A 404 18.87 -11.54 -10.48
CA ARG A 404 18.58 -12.45 -11.59
C ARG A 404 17.15 -12.30 -12.07
N SER A 405 16.92 -12.66 -13.32
CA SER A 405 15.61 -12.54 -13.96
C SER A 405 14.61 -13.53 -13.39
N GLY A 406 13.39 -13.06 -13.14
CA GLY A 406 12.23 -13.91 -12.85
C GLY A 406 11.40 -14.17 -14.10
N TRP A 407 10.97 -15.42 -14.30
CA TRP A 407 10.05 -15.79 -15.37
C TRP A 407 8.64 -15.25 -15.11
N VAL A 408 8.18 -15.27 -13.87
CA VAL A 408 6.93 -14.60 -13.46
C VAL A 408 7.02 -14.27 -11.97
N ASP A 409 6.42 -13.18 -11.56
CA ASP A 409 6.20 -12.86 -10.15
C ASP A 409 4.72 -12.96 -9.84
N PHE A 410 4.37 -13.56 -8.71
CA PHE A 410 2.98 -13.54 -8.25
C PHE A 410 2.55 -12.13 -7.81
N LYS A 411 3.47 -11.38 -7.19
CA LYS A 411 3.15 -10.07 -6.58
C LYS A 411 3.39 -8.89 -7.50
N ALA A 412 4.49 -8.88 -8.27
CA ALA A 412 4.87 -7.77 -9.13
C ALA A 412 3.97 -7.71 -10.37
N ILE A 413 3.16 -6.66 -10.51
CA ILE A 413 2.27 -6.52 -11.66
C ILE A 413 2.22 -5.11 -12.25
N ALA A 414 2.14 -5.05 -13.58
CA ALA A 414 1.79 -3.85 -14.32
C ALA A 414 0.29 -3.87 -14.62
N HIS A 415 -0.44 -2.80 -14.31
CA HIS A 415 -1.90 -2.72 -14.50
C HIS A 415 -2.30 -2.41 -15.96
N HIS A 416 -1.62 -3.05 -16.91
CA HIS A 416 -1.81 -2.87 -18.34
C HIS A 416 -2.22 -4.22 -18.94
N PRO A 417 -3.34 -4.33 -19.67
CA PRO A 417 -3.82 -5.66 -20.04
C PRO A 417 -2.92 -6.42 -21.04
N GLN A 418 -2.05 -5.73 -21.80
CA GLN A 418 -1.00 -6.38 -22.61
C GLN A 418 0.00 -7.18 -21.76
N TYR A 419 0.20 -6.79 -20.51
CA TYR A 419 1.02 -7.52 -19.54
C TYR A 419 0.21 -8.54 -18.76
N LEU A 420 -0.99 -8.14 -18.31
CA LEU A 420 -1.81 -8.96 -17.45
C LEU A 420 -2.25 -10.27 -18.12
N PHE A 421 -2.47 -10.29 -19.44
CA PHE A 421 -2.86 -11.53 -20.12
C PHE A 421 -1.73 -12.59 -20.12
N PRO A 422 -0.51 -12.30 -20.61
CA PRO A 422 0.59 -13.25 -20.48
C PRO A 422 0.96 -13.54 -19.02
N TRP A 423 0.84 -12.56 -18.12
CA TRP A 423 1.06 -12.76 -16.69
C TRP A 423 0.10 -13.83 -16.13
N TYR A 424 -1.20 -13.68 -16.38
CA TYR A 424 -2.23 -14.60 -15.87
C TYR A 424 -2.04 -16.02 -16.43
N ASP A 425 -1.71 -16.16 -17.72
CA ASP A 425 -1.40 -17.48 -18.32
C ASP A 425 -0.19 -18.13 -17.63
N ARG A 426 0.88 -17.37 -17.37
CA ARG A 426 2.05 -17.86 -16.63
C ARG A 426 1.69 -18.31 -15.22
N ILE A 427 0.92 -17.50 -14.49
CA ILE A 427 0.43 -17.80 -13.14
C ILE A 427 -0.42 -19.08 -13.13
N HIS A 428 -1.38 -19.19 -14.04
CA HIS A 428 -2.25 -20.37 -14.13
C HIS A 428 -1.44 -21.63 -14.42
N ARG A 429 -0.50 -21.56 -15.38
CA ARG A 429 0.32 -22.71 -15.77
C ARG A 429 1.22 -23.21 -14.65
N ILE A 430 1.85 -22.30 -13.89
CA ILE A 430 2.85 -22.69 -12.89
C ILE A 430 2.25 -22.98 -11.51
N TYR A 431 1.17 -22.29 -11.15
CA TYR A 431 0.57 -22.38 -9.82
C TYR A 431 -0.80 -23.08 -9.83
N ASN A 432 -1.35 -23.43 -11.00
CA ASN A 432 -2.63 -24.11 -11.17
C ASN A 432 -3.76 -23.46 -10.35
N ILE A 433 -3.83 -22.13 -10.45
CA ILE A 433 -4.87 -21.30 -9.85
C ILE A 433 -5.53 -20.43 -10.91
N ASP A 434 -6.79 -20.09 -10.70
CA ASP A 434 -7.56 -19.26 -11.61
C ASP A 434 -8.59 -18.38 -10.89
N LEU A 435 -9.34 -17.60 -11.67
CA LEU A 435 -10.42 -16.75 -11.16
C LEU A 435 -11.55 -17.54 -10.48
N SER A 436 -11.81 -18.78 -10.90
CA SER A 436 -12.86 -19.60 -10.28
C SER A 436 -12.48 -19.94 -8.83
N ASP A 437 -11.21 -20.19 -8.55
CA ASP A 437 -10.72 -20.39 -7.19
C ASP A 437 -11.00 -19.17 -6.31
N ARG A 438 -10.73 -17.97 -6.84
CA ARG A 438 -10.98 -16.71 -6.12
C ARG A 438 -12.45 -16.55 -5.78
N ARG A 439 -13.33 -16.77 -6.76
CA ARG A 439 -14.79 -16.64 -6.62
C ARG A 439 -15.39 -17.70 -5.69
N ASN A 440 -14.71 -18.84 -5.54
CA ASN A 440 -15.03 -19.87 -4.56
C ASN A 440 -14.40 -19.61 -3.18
N HIS A 441 -13.87 -18.41 -2.93
CA HIS A 441 -13.23 -18.00 -1.67
C HIS A 441 -12.05 -18.87 -1.26
N ILE A 442 -11.36 -19.49 -2.22
CA ILE A 442 -10.14 -20.25 -1.96
C ILE A 442 -8.99 -19.27 -1.73
N ASP A 443 -8.19 -19.54 -0.70
CA ASP A 443 -6.93 -18.84 -0.49
C ASP A 443 -5.94 -19.19 -1.62
N LEU A 444 -5.85 -18.28 -2.60
CA LEU A 444 -5.02 -18.45 -3.79
C LEU A 444 -3.54 -18.65 -3.45
N GLN A 445 -3.02 -17.97 -2.42
CA GLN A 445 -1.61 -18.07 -2.04
C GLN A 445 -1.32 -19.47 -1.49
N ASN A 446 -2.18 -19.96 -0.60
CA ASN A 446 -2.06 -21.30 -0.03
C ASN A 446 -2.25 -22.39 -1.09
N LYS A 447 -3.23 -22.23 -1.99
CA LYS A 447 -3.42 -23.17 -3.11
C LYS A 447 -2.21 -23.16 -4.05
N ALA A 448 -1.72 -21.99 -4.45
CA ALA A 448 -0.55 -21.84 -5.32
C ALA A 448 0.70 -22.51 -4.71
N ASN A 449 0.98 -22.26 -3.43
CA ASN A 449 2.09 -22.91 -2.72
C ASN A 449 1.98 -24.44 -2.74
N ASN A 450 0.78 -24.99 -2.53
CA ASN A 450 0.55 -26.44 -2.53
C ASN A 450 0.65 -27.06 -3.93
N GLN A 451 0.19 -26.36 -4.96
CA GLN A 451 0.26 -26.82 -6.35
C GLN A 451 1.69 -26.74 -6.88
N PHE A 452 2.43 -25.68 -6.53
CA PHE A 452 3.82 -25.50 -6.94
C PHE A 452 4.75 -26.61 -6.41
N LYS A 453 4.46 -27.14 -5.21
CA LYS A 453 5.13 -28.34 -4.66
C LYS A 453 4.92 -29.60 -5.48
N LYS A 454 3.85 -29.65 -6.28
CA LYS A 454 3.42 -30.81 -7.08
C LYS A 454 3.48 -30.50 -8.57
N ILE A 455 4.44 -29.67 -8.97
CA ILE A 455 4.62 -29.26 -10.36
C ILE A 455 4.80 -30.48 -11.25
N SER A 456 4.07 -30.54 -12.36
CA SER A 456 4.11 -31.69 -13.27
C SER A 456 5.34 -31.68 -14.16
N ASP A 457 5.75 -32.87 -14.62
CA ASP A 457 6.81 -33.04 -15.62
C ASP A 457 6.51 -32.28 -16.92
N GLU A 458 5.25 -32.24 -17.34
CA GLU A 458 4.84 -31.48 -18.52
C GLU A 458 5.17 -30.00 -18.35
N THR A 459 4.86 -29.42 -17.18
CA THR A 459 5.19 -28.03 -16.88
C THR A 459 6.70 -27.81 -16.78
N LEU A 460 7.45 -28.72 -16.14
CA LEU A 460 8.91 -28.64 -16.07
C LEU A 460 9.56 -28.68 -17.47
N LEU A 461 9.10 -29.58 -18.33
CA LEU A 461 9.56 -29.70 -19.71
C LEU A 461 9.24 -28.45 -20.53
N TYR A 462 8.05 -27.88 -20.35
CA TYR A 462 7.67 -26.62 -20.99
C TYR A 462 8.57 -25.46 -20.54
N LEU A 463 8.84 -25.34 -19.24
CA LEU A 463 9.71 -24.28 -18.71
C LEU A 463 11.12 -24.38 -19.30
N ASN A 464 11.69 -25.59 -19.33
CA ASN A 464 13.01 -25.83 -19.90
C ASN A 464 13.01 -25.58 -21.41
N LYS A 465 12.23 -26.35 -22.17
CA LYS A 465 12.33 -26.43 -23.64
C LYS A 465 11.67 -25.26 -24.37
N ASN A 466 10.59 -24.71 -23.83
CA ASN A 466 9.80 -23.68 -24.52
C ASN A 466 10.04 -22.29 -23.95
N GLN A 467 10.39 -22.17 -22.67
CA GLN A 467 10.59 -20.88 -22.01
C GLN A 467 12.06 -20.59 -21.69
N MET A 468 12.96 -21.54 -21.93
CA MET A 468 14.40 -21.39 -21.69
C MET A 468 14.69 -20.95 -20.25
N VAL A 469 13.95 -21.51 -19.29
CA VAL A 469 14.19 -21.29 -17.86
C VAL A 469 15.41 -22.10 -17.45
N ASP A 470 16.35 -21.44 -16.77
CA ASP A 470 17.62 -22.06 -16.36
C ASP A 470 17.49 -22.77 -15.01
N PHE A 471 16.72 -22.17 -14.09
CA PHE A 471 16.60 -22.64 -12.71
C PHE A 471 15.17 -22.59 -12.19
N ILE A 472 14.85 -23.52 -11.28
CA ILE A 472 13.62 -23.50 -10.49
C ILE A 472 13.94 -23.71 -9.02
N ILE A 473 13.25 -22.98 -8.14
CA ILE A 473 13.37 -23.17 -6.70
C ILE A 473 12.14 -23.93 -6.21
N LEU A 474 12.32 -25.10 -5.62
CA LEU A 474 11.21 -25.89 -5.05
C LEU A 474 11.44 -26.14 -3.56
N PRO A 475 10.36 -26.31 -2.77
CA PRO A 475 10.43 -26.81 -1.41
C PRO A 475 11.15 -28.16 -1.31
N ILE A 476 11.79 -28.44 -0.17
CA ILE A 476 12.57 -29.66 0.04
C ILE A 476 11.71 -30.94 -0.01
N ASP A 477 10.41 -30.78 0.23
CA ASP A 477 9.36 -31.80 0.23
C ASP A 477 8.58 -31.87 -1.10
N ALA A 478 8.97 -31.08 -2.12
CA ALA A 478 8.37 -31.18 -3.44
C ALA A 478 8.70 -32.54 -4.08
N ASP A 479 7.83 -33.05 -4.94
CA ASP A 479 8.19 -34.17 -5.81
C ASP A 479 8.96 -33.62 -7.02
N TRP A 480 10.10 -34.21 -7.38
CA TRP A 480 10.81 -33.82 -8.60
C TRP A 480 11.52 -35.01 -9.26
N HIS A 481 11.67 -34.91 -10.57
CA HIS A 481 12.24 -35.96 -11.39
C HIS A 481 13.72 -35.66 -11.64
N THR A 482 14.59 -36.53 -11.13
CA THR A 482 16.06 -36.41 -11.25
C THR A 482 16.57 -36.51 -12.70
N GLU A 483 15.71 -36.91 -13.63
CA GLU A 483 16.00 -36.96 -15.06
C GLU A 483 15.96 -35.58 -15.74
N VAL A 484 15.26 -34.60 -15.14
CA VAL A 484 15.05 -33.25 -15.71
C VAL A 484 15.72 -32.16 -14.88
N LEU A 485 15.95 -32.43 -13.59
CA LEU A 485 16.43 -31.45 -12.62
C LEU A 485 17.63 -31.95 -11.82
N GLU A 486 18.67 -31.12 -11.75
CA GLU A 486 19.85 -31.31 -10.91
C GLU A 486 19.82 -30.34 -9.72
N VAL A 487 19.99 -30.84 -8.48
CA VAL A 487 20.11 -29.98 -7.30
C VAL A 487 21.48 -29.31 -7.30
N VAL A 488 21.52 -27.98 -7.33
CA VAL A 488 22.76 -27.19 -7.28
C VAL A 488 23.00 -26.50 -5.94
N TYR A 489 21.95 -26.28 -5.16
CA TYR A 489 22.03 -25.69 -3.82
C TYR A 489 20.82 -26.06 -2.97
N SER A 490 20.96 -26.05 -1.65
CA SER A 490 19.87 -26.35 -0.72
C SER A 490 19.98 -25.53 0.56
N THR A 491 18.84 -25.07 1.06
CA THR A 491 18.65 -24.55 2.41
C THR A 491 17.89 -25.58 3.26
N LYS A 492 17.34 -25.19 4.41
CA LYS A 492 16.61 -26.12 5.27
C LYS A 492 15.25 -26.50 4.66
N ASN A 493 14.54 -25.57 4.02
CA ASN A 493 13.21 -25.85 3.45
C ASN A 493 13.13 -25.75 1.92
N TYR A 494 14.20 -25.35 1.21
CA TYR A 494 14.16 -25.17 -0.24
C TYR A 494 15.41 -25.69 -0.94
N ARG A 495 15.30 -26.00 -2.23
CA ARG A 495 16.41 -26.34 -3.12
C ARG A 495 16.36 -25.51 -4.40
N ILE A 496 17.53 -25.18 -4.92
CA ILE A 496 17.68 -24.64 -6.28
C ILE A 496 18.01 -25.81 -7.19
N PHE A 497 17.21 -25.96 -8.23
CA PHE A 497 17.40 -26.92 -9.28
C PHE A 497 17.83 -26.22 -10.56
N ARG A 498 18.77 -26.85 -11.27
CA ARG A 498 19.14 -26.51 -12.64
C ARG A 498 18.46 -27.50 -13.58
N PHE A 499 17.93 -27.01 -14.70
CA PHE A 499 17.40 -27.89 -15.75
C PHE A 499 18.56 -28.57 -16.52
N ILE A 500 18.41 -29.88 -16.78
CA ILE A 500 19.38 -30.73 -17.51
C ILE A 500 19.08 -30.74 -19.01
#